data_AF-A0A392QKA6-F1
#
_entry.id   AF-A0A392QKA6-F1
#
_cell.length_a   1.000
_cell.length_b   1.000
_cell.length_c   1.000
_cell.angle_alpha   90.00
_cell.angle_beta   90.00
_cell.angle_gamma   90.00
#
_symmetry.space_group_name_H-M   'P 1'
#
loop_
_entity.id
_entity.type
_entity.pdbx_description
1 polymer ?
#
loop_
_entity_poly.entity_id
_entity_poly.type
_entity_poly.pdbx_seq_one_letter_code
_entity_poly.pdbx_strand_id
1 'polypeptide(L)'
;PLFFSAPGDLDFIPTLTDLTIYIPILGPCIHDSRIWKISKVGSGLWFVSTRGIAEDLYSKFRIERLEGEHAYDIYSFKFCPNVYICYPVGTFVDAEGTEVLAIGDGIDEPYYVRFHKASTFPLKMYQDLSGV
;
A
#
# COMPACT_ATOMS: atom_id res chain seq x y z
N PRO A 1 -3.89 7.27 8.08
CA PRO A 1 -3.26 6.08 8.70
C PRO A 1 -3.59 4.84 7.86
N LEU A 2 -2.75 3.80 7.92
CA LEU A 2 -3.00 2.51 7.24
C LEU A 2 -3.34 1.44 8.28
N PHE A 3 -4.21 0.54 7.88
CA PHE A 3 -4.54 -0.65 8.66
C PHE A 3 -4.07 -1.88 7.90
N PHE A 4 -3.47 -2.80 8.64
CA PHE A 4 -2.91 -4.04 8.12
C PHE A 4 -3.63 -5.21 8.77
N SER A 5 -3.98 -6.21 7.96
CA SER A 5 -4.46 -7.50 8.43
C SER A 5 -3.67 -8.59 7.73
N ALA A 6 -3.08 -9.49 8.53
CA ALA A 6 -2.41 -10.68 8.05
C ALA A 6 -3.37 -11.89 8.17
N PRO A 7 -3.22 -12.92 7.32
CA PRO A 7 -3.91 -14.20 7.50
C PRO A 7 -3.56 -14.83 8.84
N GLY A 8 -4.57 -15.43 9.48
CA GLY A 8 -4.44 -16.03 10.81
C GLY A 8 -4.64 -15.03 11.95
N ASP A 9 -4.71 -15.57 13.17
CA ASP A 9 -4.91 -14.80 14.40
C ASP A 9 -3.54 -14.52 15.04
N LEU A 10 -2.82 -13.54 14.49
CA LEU A 10 -1.49 -13.13 14.96
C LEU A 10 -1.57 -11.77 15.65
N ASP A 11 -0.87 -11.62 16.78
CA ASP A 11 -0.74 -10.35 17.51
C ASP A 11 0.23 -9.35 16.85
N PHE A 12 0.85 -9.72 15.72
CA PHE A 12 1.82 -8.90 15.00
C PHE A 12 1.69 -9.09 13.49
N ILE A 13 2.26 -8.17 12.71
CA ILE A 13 2.30 -8.23 11.25
C ILE A 13 3.64 -8.83 10.79
N PRO A 14 3.67 -10.08 10.31
CA PRO A 14 4.89 -10.66 9.75
C PRO A 14 5.27 -9.99 8.42
N THR A 15 6.58 -9.82 8.20
CA THR A 15 7.13 -9.46 6.88
C THR A 15 6.93 -10.61 5.90
N LEU A 16 6.95 -10.30 4.60
CA LEU A 16 6.86 -11.29 3.50
C LEU A 16 5.59 -12.16 3.51
N THR A 17 4.57 -11.77 4.26
CA THR A 17 3.25 -12.40 4.26
C THR A 17 2.28 -11.52 3.48
N ASP A 18 1.34 -12.14 2.77
CA ASP A 18 0.27 -11.41 2.07
C ASP A 18 -0.57 -10.64 3.11
N LEU A 19 -0.75 -9.34 2.91
CA LEU A 19 -1.50 -8.46 3.80
C LEU A 19 -2.69 -7.87 3.07
N THR A 20 -3.81 -7.78 3.78
CA THR A 20 -4.87 -6.86 3.41
C THR A 20 -4.52 -5.48 3.98
N ILE A 21 -4.19 -4.55 3.08
CA ILE A 21 -3.93 -3.14 3.41
C ILE A 21 -5.19 -2.34 3.11
N TYR A 22 -5.67 -1.54 4.06
CA TYR A 22 -6.80 -0.65 3.81
C TYR A 22 -6.65 0.70 4.50
N ILE A 23 -7.26 1.72 3.89
CA ILE A 23 -7.28 3.09 4.42
C ILE A 23 -8.64 3.33 5.07
N PRO A 24 -8.74 3.52 6.39
CA PRO A 24 -9.98 3.96 7.03
C PRO A 24 -10.35 5.37 6.55
N ILE A 25 -11.32 5.45 5.64
CA ILE A 25 -11.91 6.71 5.19
C ILE A 25 -13.21 6.93 5.97
N LEU A 26 -13.33 8.12 6.59
CA LEU A 26 -14.51 8.60 7.32
C LEU A 26 -15.21 9.71 6.52
N GLY A 27 -15.49 9.44 5.25
CA GLY A 27 -15.99 10.40 4.26
C GLY A 27 -17.13 9.83 3.40
N PRO A 28 -17.62 10.58 2.38
CA PRO A 28 -18.81 10.23 1.59
C PRO A 28 -18.65 8.93 0.78
N CYS A 29 -17.41 8.55 0.47
CA CYS A 29 -17.09 7.30 -0.24
C CYS A 29 -17.04 6.07 0.70
N ILE A 30 -17.71 6.11 1.86
CA ILE A 30 -17.69 5.02 2.86
C ILE A 30 -18.20 3.68 2.32
N HIS A 31 -19.03 3.72 1.28
CA HIS A 31 -19.58 2.54 0.62
C HIS A 31 -18.57 1.83 -0.30
N ASP A 32 -17.51 2.51 -0.71
CA ASP A 32 -16.47 1.92 -1.53
C ASP A 32 -15.52 1.06 -0.69
N SER A 33 -15.03 -0.03 -1.29
CA SER A 33 -13.97 -0.79 -0.65
C SER A 33 -12.72 0.08 -0.48
N ARG A 34 -12.15 0.01 0.72
CA ARG A 34 -10.98 0.77 1.15
C ARG A 34 -9.68 -0.02 1.04
N ILE A 35 -9.78 -1.25 0.54
CA ILE A 35 -8.68 -2.18 0.38
C ILE A 35 -7.82 -1.71 -0.80
N TRP A 36 -6.51 -1.77 -0.63
CA TRP A 36 -5.55 -1.50 -1.68
C TRP A 36 -5.61 -2.56 -2.78
N LYS A 37 -5.49 -2.11 -4.02
CA LYS A 37 -5.27 -2.94 -5.20
C LYS A 37 -4.35 -2.24 -6.19
N ILE A 38 -3.81 -2.99 -7.13
CA ILE A 38 -3.21 -2.43 -8.34
C ILE A 38 -4.27 -2.19 -9.42
N SER A 39 -4.15 -1.08 -10.14
CA SER A 39 -5.00 -0.73 -11.29
C SER A 39 -4.12 -0.40 -12.49
N LYS A 40 -4.36 -1.05 -13.64
CA LYS A 40 -3.56 -0.83 -14.85
C LYS A 40 -3.79 0.57 -15.40
N VAL A 41 -2.69 1.28 -15.69
CA VAL A 41 -2.68 2.60 -16.30
C VAL A 41 -1.70 2.58 -17.47
N GLY A 42 -2.22 2.59 -18.70
CA GLY A 42 -1.40 2.50 -19.91
C GLY A 42 -0.84 1.10 -20.17
N SER A 43 0.27 1.03 -20.90
CA SER A 43 0.83 -0.24 -21.42
C SER A 43 1.67 -1.02 -20.41
N GLY A 44 2.34 -0.34 -19.47
CA GLY A 44 3.34 -0.94 -18.58
C GLY A 44 3.39 -0.37 -17.17
N LEU A 45 2.38 0.39 -16.75
CA LEU A 45 2.30 0.95 -15.39
C LEU A 45 1.01 0.51 -14.71
N TRP A 46 1.08 0.29 -13.40
CA TRP A 46 -0.07 -0.01 -12.57
C TRP A 46 0.02 0.82 -11.29
N PHE A 47 -1.05 1.54 -10.97
CA PHE A 47 -1.10 2.39 -9.79
C PHE A 47 -1.71 1.65 -8.61
N VAL A 48 -1.20 1.91 -7.42
CA VAL A 48 -1.85 1.50 -6.17
C VAL A 48 -3.06 2.40 -5.94
N SER A 49 -4.22 1.78 -5.74
CA SER A 49 -5.52 2.45 -5.62
C SER A 49 -6.39 1.73 -4.58
N THR A 50 -7.51 2.33 -4.18
CA THR A 50 -8.51 1.65 -3.35
C THR A 50 -9.49 0.86 -4.21
N ARG A 51 -10.58 0.34 -3.61
CA ARG A 51 -11.58 -0.54 -4.23
C ARG A 51 -11.09 -1.95 -4.57
N GLY A 52 -10.11 -2.44 -3.81
CA GLY A 52 -9.67 -3.83 -3.84
C GLY A 52 -10.65 -4.79 -3.16
N ILE A 53 -10.40 -6.08 -3.32
CA ILE A 53 -11.08 -7.16 -2.60
C ILE A 53 -10.01 -7.90 -1.80
N ALA A 54 -10.28 -8.21 -0.52
CA ALA A 54 -9.33 -8.98 0.30
C ALA A 54 -9.03 -10.32 -0.37
N GLU A 55 -7.76 -10.76 -0.29
CA GLU A 55 -7.27 -12.02 -0.88
C GLU A 55 -7.31 -12.12 -2.41
N ASP A 56 -7.89 -11.14 -3.11
CA ASP A 56 -7.89 -11.08 -4.56
C ASP A 56 -6.48 -10.91 -5.13
N LEU A 57 -6.25 -11.44 -6.32
CA LEU A 57 -4.96 -11.42 -7.01
C LEU A 57 -4.37 -10.01 -7.12
N TYR A 58 -5.21 -8.99 -7.33
CA TYR A 58 -4.77 -7.60 -7.50
C TYR A 58 -4.58 -6.85 -6.18
N SER A 59 -4.87 -7.48 -5.04
CA SER A 59 -4.75 -6.90 -3.69
C SER A 59 -3.66 -7.56 -2.84
N LYS A 60 -2.78 -8.36 -3.44
CA LYS A 60 -1.73 -9.09 -2.72
C LYS A 60 -0.48 -8.24 -2.49
N PHE A 61 -0.46 -7.52 -1.37
CA PHE A 61 0.70 -6.73 -0.96
C PHE A 61 1.44 -7.40 0.19
N ARG A 62 2.75 -7.17 0.27
CA ARG A 62 3.61 -7.61 1.37
C ARG A 62 4.45 -6.44 1.86
N ILE A 63 4.83 -6.50 3.12
CA ILE A 63 5.86 -5.62 3.67
C ILE A 63 7.19 -6.37 3.68
N GLU A 64 8.23 -5.72 3.21
CA GLU A 64 9.61 -6.19 3.30
C GLU A 64 10.42 -5.23 4.16
N ARG A 65 11.34 -5.76 4.95
CA ARG A 65 12.29 -4.97 5.72
C ARG A 65 13.55 -4.74 4.88
N LEU A 66 14.06 -3.51 4.88
CA LEU A 66 15.34 -3.20 4.25
C LEU A 66 16.47 -3.91 5.01
N GLU A 67 17.31 -4.66 4.30
CA GLU A 67 18.48 -5.31 4.86
C GLU A 67 19.66 -4.32 4.98
N GLY A 68 20.46 -4.47 6.03
CA GLY A 68 21.68 -3.68 6.20
C GLY A 68 21.98 -3.30 7.65
N GLU A 69 23.27 -3.17 7.97
CA GLU A 69 23.72 -2.49 9.18
C GLU A 69 23.16 -1.05 9.11
N HIS A 70 22.32 -0.66 10.07
CA HIS A 70 21.61 0.63 10.14
C HIS A 70 20.26 0.77 9.41
N ALA A 71 19.74 -0.28 8.75
CA ALA A 71 18.40 -0.26 8.15
C ALA A 71 17.27 -0.61 9.15
N TYR A 72 17.45 -0.26 10.43
CA TYR A 72 16.47 -0.54 11.48
C TYR A 72 15.16 0.20 11.19
N ASP A 73 14.06 -0.56 11.22
CA ASP A 73 12.68 -0.07 11.05
C ASP A 73 12.40 0.65 9.71
N ILE A 74 13.19 0.37 8.68
CA ILE A 74 12.90 0.81 7.31
C ILE A 74 12.28 -0.35 6.54
N TYR A 75 11.17 -0.07 5.87
CA TYR A 75 10.39 -1.06 5.15
C TYR A 75 10.06 -0.59 3.74
N SER A 76 9.61 -1.52 2.90
CA SER A 76 9.05 -1.26 1.59
C SER A 76 7.81 -2.11 1.38
N PHE A 77 6.98 -1.73 0.39
CA PHE A 77 5.88 -2.56 -0.07
C PHE A 77 6.27 -3.32 -1.34
N LYS A 78 5.78 -4.55 -1.46
CA LYS A 78 5.84 -5.34 -2.69
C LYS A 78 4.45 -5.80 -3.08
N PHE A 79 4.16 -5.80 -4.37
CA PHE A 79 2.99 -6.47 -4.91
C PHE A 79 3.38 -7.86 -5.39
N CYS A 80 2.72 -8.90 -4.87
CA CYS A 80 3.07 -10.30 -5.12
C CYS A 80 1.83 -11.06 -5.61
N PRO A 81 1.54 -11.08 -6.93
CA PRO A 81 0.40 -11.81 -7.46
C PRO A 81 0.49 -13.33 -7.17
N ASN A 82 1.70 -13.84 -6.98
CA ASN A 82 1.94 -15.22 -6.53
C ASN A 82 3.17 -15.29 -5.61
N VAL A 83 3.53 -16.50 -5.20
CA VAL A 83 4.63 -16.75 -4.25
C VAL A 83 6.01 -16.43 -4.83
N TYR A 84 6.19 -16.54 -6.15
CA TYR A 84 7.49 -16.47 -6.81
C TYR A 84 7.76 -15.12 -7.48
N ILE A 85 6.70 -14.40 -7.88
CA ILE A 85 6.80 -13.15 -8.61
C ILE A 85 6.31 -12.03 -7.70
N CYS A 86 7.19 -11.07 -7.43
CA CYS A 86 6.89 -9.86 -6.69
C CYS A 86 7.50 -8.66 -7.40
N TYR A 87 6.79 -7.54 -7.36
CA TYR A 87 7.22 -6.26 -7.92
C TYR A 87 7.40 -5.25 -6.79
N PRO A 88 8.47 -4.42 -6.83
CA PRO A 88 8.62 -3.33 -5.87
C PRO A 88 7.50 -2.32 -6.09
N VAL A 89 6.92 -1.82 -5.00
CA VAL A 89 6.05 -0.65 -5.04
C VAL A 89 6.94 0.57 -4.83
N GLY A 90 7.10 1.36 -5.89
CA GLY A 90 7.84 2.61 -5.90
C GLY A 90 6.91 3.81 -6.05
N THR A 91 7.49 4.96 -6.43
CA THR A 91 6.72 6.16 -6.80
C THR A 91 6.85 6.48 -8.28
N PHE A 92 5.81 7.10 -8.83
CA PHE A 92 5.75 7.60 -10.20
C PHE A 92 5.11 8.99 -10.18
N VAL A 93 5.64 9.94 -10.96
CA VAL A 93 5.03 11.26 -11.11
C VAL A 93 4.17 11.24 -12.36
N ASP A 94 2.86 11.39 -12.19
CA ASP A 94 1.92 11.38 -13.32
C ASP A 94 1.96 12.67 -14.16
N ALA A 95 1.17 12.69 -15.23
CA ALA A 95 1.13 13.81 -16.17
C ALA A 95 0.63 15.12 -15.52
N GLU A 96 -0.06 15.04 -14.39
CA GLU A 96 -0.55 16.19 -13.62
C GLU A 96 0.47 16.65 -12.57
N GLY A 97 1.61 15.95 -12.45
CA GLY A 97 2.64 16.22 -11.45
C GLY A 97 2.36 15.60 -10.09
N THR A 98 1.36 14.71 -9.99
CA THR A 98 1.04 14.01 -8.74
C THR A 98 1.98 12.81 -8.57
N GLU A 99 2.64 12.74 -7.41
CA GLU A 99 3.41 11.55 -7.03
C GLU A 99 2.45 10.46 -6.53
N VAL A 100 2.45 9.31 -7.20
CA VAL A 100 1.61 8.16 -6.90
C VAL A 100 2.44 6.92 -6.59
N LEU A 101 1.90 6.00 -5.80
CA LEU A 101 2.48 4.67 -5.62
C LEU A 101 2.19 3.81 -6.86
N ALA A 102 3.21 3.15 -7.39
CA ALA A 102 3.09 2.39 -8.63
C ALA A 102 3.99 1.14 -8.67
N ILE A 103 3.68 0.25 -9.61
CA ILE A 103 4.55 -0.84 -10.06
C ILE A 103 4.63 -0.80 -11.60
N GLY A 104 5.69 -1.37 -12.18
CA GLY A 104 5.82 -1.57 -13.62
C GLY A 104 7.08 -0.93 -14.21
N ASP A 105 7.01 -0.57 -15.49
CA ASP A 105 8.13 -0.06 -16.26
C ASP A 105 8.71 1.21 -15.64
N GLY A 106 10.02 1.23 -15.39
CA GLY A 106 10.73 2.35 -14.77
C GLY A 106 10.58 2.45 -13.25
N ILE A 107 9.93 1.47 -12.61
CA ILE A 107 9.85 1.35 -11.16
C ILE A 107 10.80 0.25 -10.68
N ASP A 108 12.08 0.58 -10.64
CA ASP A 108 13.14 -0.38 -10.25
C ASP A 108 13.42 -0.36 -8.75
N GLU A 109 13.22 0.79 -8.10
CA GLU A 109 13.50 0.99 -6.68
C GLU A 109 12.20 1.12 -5.87
N PRO A 110 12.10 0.45 -4.70
CA PRO A 110 10.94 0.56 -3.85
C PRO A 110 10.89 1.91 -3.11
N TYR A 111 9.68 2.35 -2.79
CA TYR A 111 9.48 3.49 -1.89
C TYR A 111 9.65 3.05 -0.44
N TYR A 112 10.69 3.57 0.22
CA TYR A 112 11.00 3.22 1.59
C TYR A 112 10.18 4.02 2.60
N VAL A 113 9.63 3.33 3.59
CA VAL A 113 8.73 3.88 4.60
C VAL A 113 9.15 3.49 6.02
N ARG A 114 8.69 4.29 6.98
CA ARG A 114 8.67 3.95 8.41
C ARG A 114 7.23 4.01 8.92
N PHE A 115 6.88 3.15 9.86
CA PHE A 115 5.54 3.11 10.43
C PHE A 115 5.50 3.87 11.76
N HIS A 116 4.64 4.89 11.82
CA HIS A 116 4.32 5.61 13.05
C HIS A 116 2.93 5.19 13.54
N LYS A 117 2.82 4.82 14.82
CA LYS A 117 1.56 4.35 15.40
C LYS A 117 0.49 5.45 15.33
N ALA A 118 -0.67 5.11 14.78
CA ALA A 118 -1.76 6.06 14.53
C ALA A 118 -2.41 6.63 15.79
N SER A 119 -2.21 6.06 16.98
CA SER A 119 -2.64 6.69 18.25
C SER A 119 -2.06 8.09 18.44
N THR A 120 -1.01 8.43 17.70
CA THR A 120 -0.42 9.77 17.62
C THR A 120 -1.21 10.72 16.70
N PHE A 121 -1.98 10.21 15.74
CA PHE A 121 -2.71 10.97 14.72
C PHE A 121 -4.14 10.43 14.55
N PRO A 122 -5.11 10.89 15.39
CA PRO A 122 -6.45 10.35 15.37
C PRO A 122 -7.12 10.57 14.00
N LEU A 123 -7.91 9.58 13.59
CA LEU A 123 -8.80 9.70 12.45
C LEU A 123 -9.82 10.81 12.71
N LYS A 124 -10.02 11.70 11.74
CA LYS A 124 -11.06 12.73 11.76
C LYS A 124 -12.00 12.50 10.59
N MET A 125 -13.27 12.85 10.79
CA MET A 125 -14.27 12.87 9.73
C MET A 125 -13.82 13.81 8.61
N TYR A 126 -14.00 13.40 7.35
CA TYR A 126 -13.61 14.17 6.16
C TYR A 126 -12.10 14.45 6.00
N GLN A 127 -11.21 13.64 6.59
CA GLN A 127 -9.75 13.77 6.38
C GLN A 127 -9.31 13.59 4.92
N ASP A 128 -10.15 12.95 4.13
CA ASP A 128 -9.99 12.66 2.70
C ASP A 128 -10.60 13.74 1.79
N LEU A 129 -11.29 14.73 2.36
CA LEU A 129 -11.82 15.86 1.61
C LEU A 129 -10.92 17.07 1.80
N SER A 130 -10.44 17.63 0.69
CA SER A 130 -9.97 19.02 0.70
C SER A 130 -11.19 19.91 0.88
N GLY A 131 -11.24 20.69 1.97
CA GLY A 131 -12.23 21.76 2.09
C GLY A 131 -12.07 22.72 0.91
N VAL A 132 -13.18 23.00 0.24
CA VAL A 132 -13.30 24.12 -0.71
C VAL A 132 -13.62 25.39 0.07
#